data_AF-A0AAV9LLN3-F1
#
_entry.id   AF-A0AAV9LLN3-F1
#
_cell.length_a   1.000
_cell.length_b   1.000
_cell.length_c   1.000
_cell.angle_alpha   90.00
_cell.angle_beta   90.00
_cell.angle_gamma   90.00
#
_symmetry.space_group_name_H-M   'P 1'
#
loop_
_entity.id
_entity.type
_entity.pdbx_description
1 polymer ?
#
loop_
_entity_poly.entity_id
_entity_poly.type
_entity_poly.pdbx_seq_one_letter_code
_entity_poly.pdbx_strand_id
1 'polypeptide(L)'
;MAALQQTPITFQSRSPPPTQLITGTVAKLSFSGGLKLPKLTLKLRSKRTSRRGRGGGVLGAKMADSAAGSYANALADVAKSNETLEQTTADLEKIEKIFDDDAVYDFFVSPIVSEEKKRELVDEIVSSTGIQPHVANFLNILVDMKRIELIKDIVKEFEKVYNTLTDTELAVVTSVVKLESQHLAQIAKGVQRLTGAKNVRIKTVIDESLVAGFTIRYGNSGSKLIDMSVKKQLEDIAAQLEIGDIQLAV
;
A
#
# COMPACT_ATOMS: atom_id res chain seq x y z
N MET A 1 51.36 7.23 48.51
CA MET A 1 52.41 6.80 47.55
C MET A 1 51.83 5.71 46.65
N ALA A 2 51.49 6.06 45.41
CA ALA A 2 51.47 5.19 44.22
C ALA A 2 50.99 6.08 43.06
N ALA A 3 51.86 6.28 42.08
CA ALA A 3 51.78 7.34 41.09
C ALA A 3 50.99 6.93 39.84
N LEU A 4 50.34 7.93 39.25
CA LEU A 4 49.77 7.95 37.89
C LEU A 4 50.84 7.58 36.84
N GLN A 5 50.53 6.64 35.95
CA GLN A 5 51.14 6.61 34.62
C GLN A 5 50.07 6.28 33.57
N GLN A 6 49.75 7.29 32.76
CA GLN A 6 48.98 7.17 31.52
C GLN A 6 49.96 6.80 30.39
N THR A 7 49.64 5.79 29.60
CA THR A 7 50.34 5.47 28.35
C THR A 7 49.53 5.99 27.16
N PRO A 8 50.07 6.85 26.28
CA PRO A 8 49.34 7.30 25.10
C PRO A 8 49.36 6.23 24.00
N ILE A 9 48.20 5.78 23.56
CA ILE A 9 48.05 4.88 22.41
C ILE A 9 47.92 5.75 21.15
N THR A 10 48.99 5.77 20.35
CA THR A 10 49.04 6.40 19.02
C THR A 10 48.33 5.52 17.99
N PHE A 11 47.24 6.00 17.39
CA PHE A 11 46.58 5.34 16.25
C PHE A 11 47.02 6.01 14.94
N GLN A 12 47.89 5.34 14.18
CA GLN A 12 48.28 5.75 12.83
C GLN A 12 47.23 5.34 11.80
N SER A 13 46.82 6.29 10.95
CA SER A 13 45.93 6.09 9.80
C SER A 13 46.60 5.21 8.73
N ARG A 14 46.07 4.02 8.49
CA ARG A 14 46.43 3.21 7.31
C ARG A 14 45.50 3.55 6.15
N SER A 15 46.02 4.25 5.16
CA SER A 15 45.39 4.39 3.84
C SER A 15 45.57 3.09 3.02
N PRO A 16 44.60 2.71 2.18
CA PRO A 16 44.70 1.54 1.32
C PRO A 16 45.57 1.81 0.09
N PRO A 17 46.26 0.78 -0.47
CA PRO A 17 47.14 0.94 -1.64
C PRO A 17 46.33 1.07 -2.95
N PRO A 18 46.92 1.68 -4.00
CA PRO A 18 46.22 1.91 -5.27
C PRO A 18 46.17 0.65 -6.15
N THR A 19 44.99 0.38 -6.70
CA THR A 19 44.73 -0.69 -7.69
C THR A 19 45.38 -0.36 -9.04
N GLN A 20 46.28 -1.21 -9.52
CA GLN A 20 46.88 -1.08 -10.86
C GLN A 20 45.94 -1.66 -11.93
N LEU A 21 45.59 -0.82 -12.93
CA LEU A 21 44.86 -1.19 -14.14
C LEU A 21 45.80 -1.94 -15.10
N ILE A 22 45.48 -3.20 -15.40
CA ILE A 22 46.16 -4.01 -16.40
C ILE A 22 45.73 -3.53 -17.79
N THR A 23 46.64 -2.89 -18.51
CA THR A 23 46.47 -2.51 -19.92
C THR A 23 46.83 -3.68 -20.83
N GLY A 24 45.83 -4.28 -21.49
CA GLY A 24 46.02 -5.30 -22.51
C GLY A 24 46.46 -4.70 -23.86
N THR A 25 47.46 -5.34 -24.46
CA THR A 25 48.16 -5.00 -25.70
C THR A 25 47.24 -5.02 -26.93
N VAL A 26 47.25 -3.95 -27.74
CA VAL A 26 46.55 -3.90 -29.03
C VAL A 26 47.45 -4.47 -30.12
N ALA A 27 47.13 -5.67 -30.62
CA ALA A 27 47.83 -6.26 -31.77
C ALA A 27 47.36 -5.58 -33.07
N LYS A 28 48.26 -4.85 -33.72
CA LYS A 28 48.11 -4.40 -35.11
C LYS A 28 48.26 -5.60 -36.04
N LEU A 29 47.23 -5.88 -36.85
CA LEU A 29 47.31 -6.83 -37.96
C LEU A 29 46.98 -6.10 -39.26
N SER A 30 48.02 -5.85 -40.04
CA SER A 30 47.96 -5.44 -41.43
C SER A 30 47.93 -6.68 -42.33
N PHE A 31 46.97 -6.78 -43.24
CA PHE A 31 46.98 -7.77 -44.31
C PHE A 31 46.67 -7.11 -45.65
N SER A 32 47.69 -7.03 -46.50
CA SER A 32 47.59 -6.85 -47.94
C SER A 32 47.35 -8.21 -48.58
N GLY A 33 46.34 -8.32 -49.45
CA GLY A 33 46.18 -9.50 -50.32
C GLY A 33 44.72 -9.85 -50.56
N GLY A 34 44.24 -9.55 -51.76
CA GLY A 34 42.89 -9.88 -52.21
C GLY A 34 42.71 -11.40 -52.35
N LEU A 35 41.69 -11.93 -51.68
CA LEU A 35 41.17 -13.28 -51.86
C LEU A 35 39.64 -13.23 -51.72
N LYS A 36 38.95 -13.72 -52.77
CA LYS A 36 37.49 -13.80 -52.87
C LYS A 36 36.92 -14.68 -51.74
N LEU A 37 35.95 -14.15 -50.99
CA LEU A 37 35.21 -14.88 -49.95
C LEU A 37 33.91 -15.49 -50.53
N PRO A 38 33.58 -16.76 -50.24
CA PRO A 38 32.24 -17.29 -50.50
C PRO A 38 31.24 -16.80 -49.44
N LYS A 39 29.97 -16.61 -49.84
CA LYS A 39 28.89 -16.13 -48.97
C LYS A 39 28.56 -17.16 -47.87
N LEU A 40 28.96 -16.89 -46.64
CA LEU A 40 28.54 -17.61 -45.44
C LEU A 40 27.20 -17.06 -44.94
N THR A 41 26.13 -17.86 -45.05
CA THR A 41 24.82 -17.56 -44.47
C THR A 41 24.82 -17.92 -42.97
N LEU A 42 24.92 -16.90 -42.11
CA LEU A 42 24.81 -17.03 -40.66
C LEU A 42 23.34 -17.12 -40.23
N LYS A 43 22.88 -18.31 -39.83
CA LYS A 43 21.64 -18.48 -39.05
C LYS A 43 21.88 -17.95 -37.63
N LEU A 44 21.40 -16.74 -37.34
CA LEU A 44 21.40 -16.19 -35.97
C LEU A 44 20.41 -16.96 -35.09
N ARG A 45 20.93 -17.95 -34.35
CA ARG A 45 20.22 -18.56 -33.22
C ARG A 45 20.25 -17.58 -32.05
N SER A 46 19.20 -16.77 -31.91
CA SER A 46 18.99 -15.91 -30.74
C SER A 46 18.79 -16.79 -29.50
N LYS A 47 19.89 -17.00 -28.77
CA LYS A 47 19.84 -17.55 -27.41
C LYS A 47 19.44 -16.38 -26.51
N ARG A 48 18.13 -16.22 -26.26
CA ARG A 48 17.61 -15.35 -25.19
C ARG A 48 18.30 -15.75 -23.89
N THR A 49 19.31 -14.98 -23.49
CA THR A 49 19.82 -15.01 -22.12
C THR A 49 18.74 -14.36 -21.28
N SER A 50 17.99 -15.18 -20.53
CA SER A 50 17.19 -14.66 -19.43
C SER A 50 18.18 -14.01 -18.46
N ARG A 51 18.20 -12.68 -18.43
CA ARG A 51 18.76 -11.91 -17.33
C ARG A 51 17.89 -12.24 -16.11
N ARG A 52 18.28 -13.30 -15.41
CA ARG A 52 17.76 -13.64 -14.10
C ARG A 52 18.43 -12.68 -13.13
N GLY A 53 17.77 -11.55 -12.91
CA GLY A 53 18.12 -10.60 -11.86
C GLY A 53 18.10 -11.33 -10.51
N ARG A 54 19.17 -11.14 -9.76
CA ARG A 54 19.45 -11.72 -8.46
C ARG A 54 19.46 -10.56 -7.46
N GLY A 55 18.58 -10.64 -6.44
CA GLY A 55 18.74 -9.90 -5.17
C GLY A 55 17.64 -8.90 -4.86
N GLY A 56 16.82 -9.22 -3.84
CA GLY A 56 15.84 -8.32 -3.23
C GLY A 56 14.55 -9.05 -2.84
N GLY A 57 14.57 -9.79 -1.73
CA GLY A 57 13.42 -10.55 -1.23
C GLY A 57 12.33 -9.64 -0.64
N VAL A 58 11.51 -9.05 -1.51
CA VAL A 58 10.17 -8.56 -1.14
C VAL A 58 9.15 -9.55 -1.68
N LEU A 59 8.74 -10.48 -0.82
CA LEU A 59 7.60 -11.35 -1.08
C LEU A 59 6.34 -10.47 -1.07
N GLY A 60 5.78 -10.11 -2.23
CA GLY A 60 4.38 -9.66 -2.23
C GLY A 60 3.87 -8.71 -3.31
N ALA A 61 4.67 -8.18 -4.23
CA ALA A 61 4.14 -7.25 -5.23
C ALA A 61 3.33 -7.97 -6.33
N LYS A 62 2.04 -8.24 -6.07
CA LYS A 62 1.06 -8.62 -7.10
C LYS A 62 0.20 -7.40 -7.46
N MET A 63 0.49 -6.84 -8.63
CA MET A 63 -0.41 -6.13 -9.57
C MET A 63 -1.47 -5.18 -8.96
N ALA A 64 -1.02 -4.03 -8.47
CA ALA A 64 -1.65 -2.72 -8.66
C ALA A 64 -0.60 -1.66 -8.30
N ASP A 65 0.40 -1.45 -9.17
CA ASP A 65 1.56 -0.61 -8.88
C ASP A 65 1.22 0.89 -9.00
N SER A 66 0.24 1.34 -8.21
CA SER A 66 0.04 2.75 -7.95
C SER A 66 1.19 3.26 -7.08
N ALA A 67 1.68 4.48 -7.35
CA ALA A 67 2.69 5.11 -6.52
C ALA A 67 2.25 5.14 -5.05
N ALA A 68 0.96 5.42 -4.78
CA ALA A 68 0.39 5.40 -3.45
C ALA A 68 0.48 4.02 -2.78
N GLY A 69 0.20 2.95 -3.51
CA GLY A 69 0.30 1.58 -3.01
C GLY A 69 1.74 1.18 -2.65
N SER A 70 2.73 1.64 -3.42
CA SER A 70 4.15 1.44 -3.09
C SER A 70 4.54 2.14 -1.78
N TYR A 71 4.13 3.39 -1.58
CA TYR A 71 4.38 4.11 -0.33
C TYR A 71 3.66 3.48 0.86
N ALA A 72 2.41 3.05 0.67
CA ALA A 72 1.63 2.38 1.71
C ALA A 72 2.28 1.07 2.17
N ASN A 73 2.77 0.24 1.23
CA ASN A 73 3.52 -0.97 1.54
C ASN A 73 4.81 -0.67 2.29
N ALA A 74 5.58 0.33 1.84
CA ALA A 74 6.81 0.73 2.53
C ALA A 74 6.55 1.20 3.97
N LEU A 75 5.49 1.99 4.18
CA LEU A 75 5.09 2.43 5.51
C LEU A 75 4.62 1.26 6.39
N ALA A 76 3.88 0.31 5.81
CA ALA A 76 3.43 -0.89 6.52
C ALA A 76 4.60 -1.80 6.91
N ASP A 77 5.62 -1.94 6.06
CA ASP A 77 6.83 -2.70 6.37
C ASP A 77 7.62 -2.08 7.53
N VAL A 78 7.73 -0.74 7.57
CA VAL A 78 8.36 -0.02 8.68
C VAL A 78 7.56 -0.17 9.96
N ALA A 79 6.24 0.02 9.90
CA ALA A 79 5.35 -0.13 11.06
C ALA A 79 5.35 -1.56 11.60
N LYS A 80 5.45 -2.58 10.73
CA LYS A 80 5.58 -3.98 11.11
C LYS A 80 6.93 -4.27 11.77
N SER A 81 8.01 -3.70 11.25
CA SER A 81 9.36 -3.88 11.83
C SER A 81 9.48 -3.26 13.22
N ASN A 82 8.73 -2.19 13.47
CA ASN A 82 8.68 -1.51 14.77
C ASN A 82 7.57 -2.04 15.70
N GLU A 83 6.76 -3.00 15.27
CA GLU A 83 5.59 -3.51 15.99
C GLU A 83 4.55 -2.42 16.37
N THR A 84 4.54 -1.29 15.64
CA THR A 84 3.66 -0.13 15.89
C THR A 84 2.52 -0.03 14.89
N LEU A 85 2.04 -1.16 14.35
CA LEU A 85 1.00 -1.19 13.32
C LEU A 85 -0.30 -0.49 13.74
N GLU A 86 -0.82 -0.80 14.93
CA GLU A 86 -2.07 -0.21 15.44
C GLU A 86 -1.94 1.30 15.72
N GLN A 87 -0.79 1.71 16.26
CA GLN A 87 -0.51 3.13 16.50
C GLN A 87 -0.40 3.90 15.17
N THR A 88 0.26 3.29 14.18
CA THR A 88 0.39 3.88 12.84
C THR A 88 -0.96 4.02 12.16
N THR A 89 -1.87 3.03 12.30
CA THR A 89 -3.25 3.19 11.79
C THR A 89 -3.98 4.36 12.45
N ALA A 90 -3.87 4.52 13.77
CA ALA A 90 -4.52 5.60 14.49
C ALA A 90 -3.96 6.97 14.07
N ASP A 91 -2.65 7.07 13.84
CA ASP A 91 -2.03 8.30 13.37
C ASP A 91 -2.44 8.65 11.94
N LEU A 92 -2.57 7.65 11.05
CA LEU A 92 -3.07 7.88 9.69
C LEU A 92 -4.54 8.29 9.66
N GLU A 93 -5.39 7.75 10.54
CA GLU A 93 -6.78 8.19 10.68
C GLU A 93 -6.88 9.67 11.15
N LYS A 94 -5.90 10.14 11.96
CA LYS A 94 -5.83 11.57 12.34
C LYS A 94 -5.36 12.43 11.16
N ILE A 95 -4.33 11.97 10.45
CA ILE A 95 -3.81 12.64 9.25
C ILE A 95 -4.92 12.78 8.20
N GLU A 96 -5.70 11.72 7.96
CA GLU A 96 -6.83 11.76 7.02
C GLU A 96 -7.80 12.90 7.36
N LYS A 97 -8.16 13.05 8.63
CA LYS A 97 -9.07 14.13 9.08
C LYS A 97 -8.49 15.52 8.88
N ILE A 98 -7.19 15.69 9.03
CA ILE A 98 -6.51 16.99 8.84
C ILE A 98 -6.47 17.34 7.35
N PHE A 99 -6.18 16.35 6.50
CA PHE A 99 -6.13 16.54 5.04
C PHE A 99 -7.53 16.55 4.39
N ASP A 100 -8.59 16.25 5.13
CA ASP A 100 -9.97 16.39 4.65
C ASP A 100 -10.39 17.87 4.56
N ASP A 101 -9.71 18.77 5.28
CA ASP A 101 -9.85 20.21 5.11
C ASP A 101 -9.19 20.66 3.80
N ASP A 102 -10.02 21.16 2.87
CA ASP A 102 -9.59 21.65 1.56
C ASP A 102 -8.54 22.76 1.65
N ALA A 103 -8.59 23.61 2.68
CA ALA A 103 -7.61 24.69 2.85
C ALA A 103 -6.20 24.14 3.14
N VAL A 104 -6.11 23.08 3.95
CA VAL A 104 -4.85 22.40 4.26
C VAL A 104 -4.35 21.64 3.03
N TYR A 105 -5.25 20.92 2.35
CA TYR A 105 -4.90 20.19 1.15
C TYR A 105 -4.35 21.10 0.04
N ASP A 106 -5.03 22.21 -0.25
CA ASP A 106 -4.63 23.17 -1.27
C ASP A 106 -3.28 23.83 -0.95
N PHE A 107 -2.99 24.09 0.32
CA PHE A 107 -1.68 24.59 0.75
C PHE A 107 -0.54 23.62 0.37
N PHE A 108 -0.75 22.32 0.59
CA PHE A 108 0.26 21.31 0.29
C PHE A 108 0.39 21.03 -1.22
N VAL A 109 -0.71 21.10 -1.97
CA VAL A 109 -0.72 20.93 -3.43
C VAL A 109 -0.10 22.14 -4.15
N SER A 110 -0.27 23.35 -3.62
CA SER A 110 0.22 24.57 -4.26
C SER A 110 1.75 24.54 -4.47
N PRO A 111 2.24 24.68 -5.73
CA PRO A 111 3.67 24.70 -6.02
C PRO A 111 4.35 26.04 -5.69
N ILE A 112 3.56 27.06 -5.34
CA ILE A 112 4.05 28.43 -5.03
C ILE A 112 4.65 28.48 -3.62
N VAL A 113 4.21 27.60 -2.73
CA VAL A 113 4.68 27.52 -1.35
C VAL A 113 6.05 26.82 -1.32
N SER A 114 7.02 27.43 -0.63
CA SER A 114 8.35 26.84 -0.45
C SER A 114 8.30 25.55 0.36
N GLU A 115 9.22 24.64 0.07
CA GLU A 115 9.33 23.34 0.76
C GLU A 115 9.59 23.52 2.27
N GLU A 116 10.33 24.56 2.66
CA GLU A 116 10.59 24.92 4.06
C GLU A 116 9.29 25.23 4.82
N LYS A 117 8.40 26.06 4.26
CA LYS A 117 7.12 26.39 4.89
C LYS A 117 6.19 25.17 4.99
N LYS A 118 6.29 24.25 4.02
CA LYS A 118 5.53 22.99 4.07
C LYS A 118 6.03 22.08 5.20
N ARG A 119 7.35 21.99 5.39
CA ARG A 119 7.93 21.23 6.51
C ARG A 119 7.56 21.84 7.86
N GLU A 120 7.62 23.17 7.99
CA GLU A 120 7.20 23.86 9.22
C GLU A 120 5.75 23.52 9.61
N LEU A 121 4.81 23.53 8.65
CA LEU A 121 3.44 23.11 8.93
C LEU A 121 3.32 21.62 9.28
N VAL A 122 4.09 20.74 8.63
CA VAL A 122 4.11 19.32 9.00
C VAL A 122 4.60 19.14 10.44
N ASP A 123 5.66 19.84 10.84
CA ASP A 123 6.20 19.78 12.19
C ASP A 123 5.20 20.33 13.23
N GLU A 124 4.45 21.38 12.89
CA GLU A 124 3.37 21.91 13.73
C GLU A 124 2.21 20.91 13.89
N ILE A 125 1.81 20.25 12.79
CA ILE A 125 0.79 19.19 12.79
C ILE A 125 1.24 18.00 13.65
N VAL A 126 2.49 17.56 13.49
CA VAL A 126 3.08 16.44 14.26
C VAL A 126 3.12 16.77 15.75
N SER A 127 3.54 18.00 16.10
CA SER A 127 3.61 18.47 17.48
C SER A 127 2.24 18.55 18.13
N SER A 128 1.22 18.97 17.38
CA SER A 128 -0.16 19.11 17.88
C SER A 128 -0.86 17.75 18.06
N THR A 129 -0.53 16.77 17.21
CA THR A 129 -1.29 15.52 17.08
C THR A 129 -0.63 14.34 17.81
N GLY A 130 0.65 14.48 18.20
CA GLY A 130 1.42 13.44 18.89
C GLY A 130 1.65 12.21 18.01
N ILE A 131 2.12 12.43 16.78
CA ILE A 131 2.33 11.40 15.78
C ILE A 131 3.67 10.67 16.00
N GLN A 132 3.73 9.39 15.67
CA GLN A 132 4.96 8.60 15.75
C GLN A 132 6.11 9.15 14.89
N PRO A 133 7.39 9.01 15.32
CA PRO A 133 8.54 9.57 14.60
C PRO A 133 8.69 9.04 13.16
N HIS A 134 8.37 7.77 12.91
CA HIS A 134 8.46 7.20 11.56
C HIS A 134 7.39 7.76 10.61
N VAL A 135 6.21 8.11 11.12
CA VAL A 135 5.13 8.73 10.33
C VAL A 135 5.46 10.19 10.04
N ALA A 136 6.02 10.92 11.00
CA ALA A 136 6.51 12.29 10.78
C ALA A 136 7.61 12.33 9.69
N ASN A 137 8.59 11.42 9.78
CA ASN A 137 9.63 11.28 8.77
C ASN A 137 9.05 10.93 7.39
N PHE A 138 8.03 10.07 7.36
CA PHE A 138 7.34 9.72 6.12
C PHE A 138 6.65 10.92 5.47
N LEU A 139 5.96 11.76 6.24
CA LEU A 139 5.37 13.02 5.75
C LEU A 139 6.44 13.95 5.18
N ASN A 140 7.57 14.10 5.86
CA ASN A 140 8.69 14.92 5.38
C ASN A 140 9.26 14.40 4.05
N ILE A 141 9.39 13.07 3.90
CA ILE A 141 9.80 12.47 2.62
C ILE A 141 8.78 12.76 1.51
N LEU A 142 7.47 12.70 1.81
CA LEU A 142 6.44 13.01 0.81
C LEU A 142 6.48 14.47 0.35
N VAL A 143 6.77 15.40 1.27
CA VAL A 143 6.98 16.83 0.95
C VAL A 143 8.20 17.00 0.06
N ASP A 144 9.32 16.37 0.41
CA ASP A 144 10.59 16.44 -0.35
C ASP A 144 10.46 15.89 -1.76
N MET A 145 9.71 14.79 -1.90
CA MET A 145 9.45 14.18 -3.20
C MET A 145 8.32 14.87 -3.98
N LYS A 146 7.71 15.93 -3.44
CA LYS A 146 6.55 16.65 -4.02
C LYS A 146 5.37 15.73 -4.33
N ARG A 147 5.16 14.70 -3.50
CA ARG A 147 4.12 13.67 -3.65
C ARG A 147 3.06 13.71 -2.55
N ILE A 148 2.99 14.83 -1.82
CA ILE A 148 2.04 15.03 -0.74
C ILE A 148 0.58 15.03 -1.22
N GLU A 149 0.32 15.37 -2.48
CA GLU A 149 -1.03 15.27 -3.10
C GLU A 149 -1.61 13.85 -2.98
N LEU A 150 -0.77 12.82 -3.04
CA LEU A 150 -1.18 11.42 -2.99
C LEU A 150 -1.51 10.95 -1.57
N ILE A 151 -1.44 11.81 -0.55
CA ILE A 151 -1.62 11.40 0.85
C ILE A 151 -2.97 10.73 1.10
N LYS A 152 -4.06 11.25 0.51
CA LYS A 152 -5.41 10.67 0.64
C LYS A 152 -5.47 9.25 0.07
N ASP A 153 -4.77 9.02 -1.04
CA ASP A 153 -4.70 7.70 -1.67
C ASP A 153 -3.78 6.75 -0.91
N ILE A 154 -2.67 7.25 -0.37
CA ILE A 154 -1.74 6.47 0.46
C ILE A 154 -2.46 5.96 1.71
N VAL A 155 -3.25 6.80 2.39
CA VAL A 155 -4.02 6.40 3.57
C VAL A 155 -5.00 5.27 3.22
N LYS A 156 -5.76 5.42 2.13
CA LYS A 156 -6.71 4.40 1.66
C LYS A 156 -6.03 3.08 1.31
N GLU A 157 -4.89 3.13 0.62
CA GLU A 157 -4.10 1.94 0.31
C GLU A 157 -3.50 1.31 1.57
N PHE A 158 -3.05 2.11 2.53
CA PHE A 158 -2.54 1.63 3.80
C PHE A 158 -3.61 0.87 4.60
N GLU A 159 -4.86 1.36 4.65
CA GLU A 159 -5.96 0.61 5.27
C GLU A 159 -6.12 -0.79 4.66
N LYS A 160 -6.01 -0.92 3.32
CA LYS A 160 -6.11 -2.21 2.62
C LYS A 160 -4.94 -3.13 2.97
N VAL A 161 -3.72 -2.58 3.02
CA VAL A 161 -2.52 -3.33 3.39
C VAL A 161 -2.62 -3.80 4.84
N TYR A 162 -3.04 -2.93 5.76
CA TYR A 162 -3.27 -3.27 7.16
C TYR A 162 -4.28 -4.40 7.33
N ASN A 163 -5.42 -4.33 6.64
CA ASN A 163 -6.45 -5.37 6.66
C ASN A 163 -5.90 -6.71 6.14
N THR A 164 -5.06 -6.67 5.11
CA THR A 164 -4.40 -7.87 4.55
C THR A 164 -3.37 -8.46 5.51
N LEU A 165 -2.60 -7.63 6.21
CA LEU A 165 -1.58 -8.08 7.16
C LEU A 165 -2.17 -8.67 8.45
N THR A 166 -3.32 -8.15 8.90
CA THR A 166 -3.98 -8.58 10.14
C THR A 166 -5.01 -9.69 9.93
N ASP A 167 -5.20 -10.16 8.69
CA ASP A 167 -6.32 -11.02 8.30
C ASP A 167 -7.67 -10.47 8.77
N THR A 168 -7.80 -9.13 8.76
CA THR A 168 -9.00 -8.42 9.16
C THR A 168 -9.82 -8.10 7.93
N GLU A 169 -11.08 -8.50 7.92
CA GLU A 169 -11.97 -8.19 6.81
C GLU A 169 -12.85 -6.98 7.11
N LEU A 170 -12.93 -6.09 6.13
CA LEU A 170 -13.81 -4.92 6.20
C LEU A 170 -15.19 -5.31 5.66
N ALA A 171 -16.21 -5.14 6.51
CA ALA A 171 -17.61 -5.31 6.14
C ALA A 171 -18.33 -3.97 6.23
N VAL A 172 -18.93 -3.52 5.13
CA VAL A 172 -19.81 -2.35 5.11
C VAL A 172 -21.24 -2.83 5.29
N VAL A 173 -21.87 -2.43 6.39
CA VAL A 173 -23.26 -2.76 6.68
C VAL A 173 -24.10 -1.53 6.42
N THR A 174 -25.00 -1.61 5.44
CA THR A 174 -25.95 -0.54 5.13
C THR A 174 -27.31 -0.90 5.71
N SER A 175 -27.88 -0.02 6.53
CA SER A 175 -29.18 -0.23 7.19
C SER A 175 -30.02 1.04 7.18
N VAL A 176 -31.34 0.89 7.28
CA VAL A 176 -32.29 2.03 7.38
C VAL A 176 -32.12 2.78 8.69
N VAL A 177 -31.86 2.02 9.77
CA VAL A 177 -31.76 2.53 11.13
C VAL A 177 -30.37 2.22 11.68
N LYS A 178 -29.92 3.04 12.63
CA LYS A 178 -28.70 2.75 13.39
C LYS A 178 -28.86 1.41 14.13
N LEU A 179 -28.01 0.46 13.78
CA LEU A 179 -28.00 -0.87 14.40
C LEU A 179 -27.45 -0.81 15.82
N GLU A 180 -28.04 -1.60 16.72
CA GLU A 180 -27.50 -1.80 18.05
C GLU A 180 -26.21 -2.62 18.02
N SER A 181 -25.36 -2.44 19.03
CA SER A 181 -24.07 -3.15 19.16
C SER A 181 -24.23 -4.67 19.21
N GLN A 182 -25.35 -5.17 19.73
CA GLN A 182 -25.66 -6.61 19.76
C GLN A 182 -25.85 -7.18 18.35
N HIS A 183 -26.59 -6.47 17.48
CA HIS A 183 -26.81 -6.88 16.09
C HIS A 183 -25.51 -6.81 15.29
N LEU A 184 -24.70 -5.77 15.49
CA LEU A 184 -23.39 -5.65 14.85
C LEU A 184 -22.46 -6.81 15.24
N ALA A 185 -22.47 -7.23 16.51
CA ALA A 185 -21.67 -8.37 16.96
C ALA A 185 -22.14 -9.70 16.35
N GLN A 186 -23.45 -9.89 16.16
CA GLN A 186 -23.98 -11.06 15.47
C GLN A 186 -23.59 -11.07 13.99
N ILE A 187 -23.69 -9.92 13.32
CA ILE A 187 -23.26 -9.74 11.93
C ILE A 187 -21.76 -10.02 11.79
N ALA A 188 -20.93 -9.49 12.68
CA ALA A 188 -19.49 -9.75 12.69
C ALA A 188 -19.18 -11.26 12.76
N LYS A 189 -19.84 -11.98 13.68
CA LYS A 189 -19.71 -13.44 13.78
C LYS A 189 -20.18 -14.17 12.52
N GLY A 190 -21.28 -13.71 11.91
CA GLY A 190 -21.77 -14.26 10.65
C GLY A 190 -20.75 -14.11 9.52
N VAL A 191 -20.20 -12.90 9.36
CA VAL A 191 -19.18 -12.61 8.34
C VAL A 191 -17.91 -13.43 8.61
N GLN A 192 -17.41 -13.46 9.85
CA GLN A 192 -16.25 -14.28 10.24
C GLN A 192 -16.42 -15.76 9.85
N ARG A 193 -17.61 -16.34 10.04
CA ARG A 193 -17.90 -17.73 9.68
C ARG A 193 -17.92 -17.94 8.16
N LEU A 194 -18.40 -16.97 7.39
CA LEU A 194 -18.48 -17.05 5.94
C LEU A 194 -17.13 -16.86 5.27
N THR A 195 -16.26 -16.05 5.85
CA THR A 195 -14.99 -15.65 5.21
C THR A 195 -13.77 -16.31 5.80
N GLY A 196 -13.87 -16.83 7.02
CA GLY A 196 -12.74 -17.42 7.74
C GLY A 196 -11.72 -16.38 8.25
N ALA A 197 -12.06 -15.09 8.20
CA ALA A 197 -11.20 -14.02 8.69
C ALA A 197 -11.01 -14.07 10.21
N LYS A 198 -9.83 -13.69 10.70
CA LYS A 198 -9.54 -13.65 12.15
C LYS A 198 -10.32 -12.55 12.84
N ASN A 199 -10.44 -11.40 12.18
CA ASN A 199 -11.15 -10.25 12.71
C ASN A 199 -12.02 -9.60 11.64
N VAL A 200 -13.08 -8.90 12.05
CA VAL A 200 -13.98 -8.19 11.13
C VAL A 200 -14.20 -6.78 11.63
N ARG A 201 -13.82 -5.78 10.81
CA ARG A 201 -14.14 -4.36 11.05
C ARG A 201 -15.42 -4.02 10.32
N ILE A 202 -16.44 -3.56 11.06
CA ILE A 202 -17.72 -3.15 10.50
C ILE A 202 -17.74 -1.63 10.34
N LYS A 203 -17.97 -1.14 9.11
CA LYS A 203 -18.33 0.25 8.82
C LYS A 203 -19.85 0.30 8.61
N THR A 204 -20.57 1.07 9.42
CA THR A 204 -22.04 1.21 9.30
C THR A 204 -22.41 2.42 8.46
N VAL A 205 -23.29 2.24 7.48
CA VAL A 205 -23.82 3.30 6.63
C VAL A 205 -25.35 3.31 6.78
N ILE A 206 -25.93 4.49 6.92
CA ILE A 206 -27.39 4.65 6.97
C ILE A 206 -27.89 5.01 5.58
N ASP A 207 -28.83 4.22 5.04
CA ASP A 207 -29.48 4.49 3.76
C ASP A 207 -31.00 4.37 3.93
N GLU A 208 -31.67 5.52 3.86
CA GLU A 208 -33.13 5.65 4.01
C GLU A 208 -33.90 5.14 2.77
N SER A 209 -33.21 4.88 1.66
CA SER A 209 -33.83 4.31 0.45
C SER A 209 -34.28 2.86 0.65
N LEU A 210 -33.72 2.19 1.66
CA LEU A 210 -34.10 0.85 2.05
C LEU A 210 -35.37 0.92 2.91
N VAL A 211 -36.40 0.13 2.55
CA VAL A 211 -37.68 0.11 3.29
C VAL A 211 -37.53 -0.59 4.64
N ALA A 212 -36.82 -1.72 4.65
CA ALA A 212 -36.52 -2.51 5.85
C ALA A 212 -35.41 -3.53 5.56
N GLY A 213 -34.68 -3.92 6.62
CA GLY A 213 -33.56 -4.87 6.55
C GLY A 213 -32.20 -4.20 6.46
N PHE A 214 -31.19 -4.96 6.05
CA PHE A 214 -29.81 -4.49 5.90
C PHE A 214 -29.12 -5.20 4.73
N THR A 215 -28.08 -4.55 4.20
CA THR A 215 -27.17 -5.14 3.22
C THR A 215 -25.75 -5.16 3.80
N ILE A 216 -25.00 -6.22 3.50
CA ILE A 216 -23.60 -6.36 3.92
C ILE A 216 -22.75 -6.50 2.66
N ARG A 217 -21.77 -5.61 2.51
CA ARG A 217 -20.74 -5.70 1.47
C ARG A 217 -19.41 -6.05 2.11
N TYR A 218 -18.74 -7.10 1.63
CA TYR A 218 -17.47 -7.57 2.16
C TYR A 218 -16.54 -8.11 1.05
N GLY A 219 -15.30 -8.41 1.41
CA GLY A 219 -14.22 -8.82 0.51
C GLY A 219 -13.33 -7.67 0.04
N ASN A 220 -12.14 -8.01 -0.48
CA ASN A 220 -11.04 -7.07 -0.80
C ASN A 220 -11.40 -5.90 -1.74
N SER A 221 -12.50 -6.02 -2.50
CA SER A 221 -13.01 -4.98 -3.39
C SER A 221 -14.54 -4.77 -3.24
N GLY A 222 -15.14 -5.25 -2.14
CA GLY A 222 -16.58 -5.18 -1.93
C GLY A 222 -17.40 -5.95 -2.99
N SER A 223 -16.82 -7.03 -3.51
CA SER A 223 -17.42 -7.87 -4.56
C SER A 223 -18.50 -8.81 -4.03
N LYS A 224 -18.45 -9.15 -2.74
CA LYS A 224 -19.47 -10.00 -2.11
C LYS A 224 -20.50 -9.10 -1.46
N LEU A 225 -21.76 -9.31 -1.83
CA LEU A 225 -22.90 -8.58 -1.29
C LEU A 225 -23.92 -9.58 -0.77
N ILE A 226 -24.28 -9.45 0.49
CA ILE A 226 -25.42 -10.14 1.10
C ILE A 226 -26.50 -9.10 1.26
N ASP A 227 -27.58 -9.26 0.51
CA ASP A 227 -28.76 -8.42 0.62
C ASP A 227 -29.83 -9.19 1.40
N MET A 228 -30.19 -8.65 2.57
CA MET A 228 -31.31 -9.12 3.40
C MET A 228 -32.37 -8.03 3.56
N SER A 229 -32.51 -7.16 2.55
CA SER A 229 -33.57 -6.16 2.51
C SER A 229 -34.91 -6.79 2.14
N VAL A 230 -35.99 -6.18 2.65
CA VAL A 230 -37.36 -6.57 2.32
C VAL A 230 -37.66 -6.35 0.83
N LYS A 231 -37.02 -5.34 0.22
CA LYS A 231 -37.13 -5.10 -1.23
C LYS A 231 -36.77 -6.34 -2.03
N LYS A 232 -35.62 -6.95 -1.73
CA LYS A 232 -35.19 -8.19 -2.40
C LYS A 232 -36.15 -9.35 -2.14
N GLN A 233 -36.65 -9.50 -0.91
CA GLN A 233 -37.63 -10.55 -0.62
C GLN A 233 -38.92 -10.40 -1.45
N LEU A 234 -39.39 -9.17 -1.66
CA LEU A 234 -40.55 -8.90 -2.51
C LEU A 234 -40.26 -9.17 -3.99
N GLU A 235 -39.07 -8.82 -4.48
CA GLU A 235 -38.62 -9.13 -5.84
C GLU A 235 -38.55 -10.65 -6.06
N ASP A 236 -38.02 -11.40 -5.09
CA ASP A 236 -37.93 -12.86 -5.15
C ASP A 236 -39.33 -13.51 -5.19
N ILE A 237 -40.31 -12.96 -4.45
CA ILE A 237 -41.70 -13.43 -4.48
C ILE A 237 -42.36 -13.10 -5.83
N ALA A 238 -42.17 -11.88 -6.34
CA ALA A 238 -42.71 -11.47 -7.64
C ALA A 238 -42.18 -12.37 -8.77
N ALA A 239 -40.89 -12.67 -8.78
CA ALA A 239 -40.26 -13.57 -9.74
C ALA A 239 -40.83 -15.00 -9.69
N GLN A 240 -41.15 -15.51 -8.49
CA GLN A 240 -41.78 -16.82 -8.34
C GLN A 240 -43.20 -16.87 -8.92
N LEU A 241 -43.96 -15.79 -8.78
CA LEU A 241 -45.32 -15.70 -9.33
C LEU A 241 -45.30 -15.62 -10.87
N GLU A 242 -44.39 -14.84 -11.45
CA GLU A 242 -44.21 -14.75 -12.91
C GLU A 242 -43.88 -16.10 -13.57
N ILE A 243 -43.11 -16.95 -12.88
CA ILE A 243 -42.77 -18.29 -13.38
C ILE A 243 -43.96 -19.26 -13.28
N GLY A 244 -44.85 -19.08 -12.29
CA GLY A 244 -46.04 -19.91 -12.10
C GLY A 244 -47.09 -19.75 -13.20
N ASP A 245 -47.24 -18.54 -13.73
CA ASP A 245 -48.23 -18.24 -14.79
C ASP A 245 -47.90 -18.92 -16.14
N ILE A 246 -46.64 -19.32 -16.36
CA ILE A 246 -46.18 -19.96 -17.62
C ILE A 246 -46.55 -21.46 -17.67
N GLN A 247 -46.81 -22.13 -16.54
CA GLN A 247 -47.10 -23.57 -16.51
C GLN A 247 -48.58 -23.95 -16.61
N LEU A 248 -49.50 -22.97 -16.62
CA LEU A 248 -50.96 -23.21 -16.68
C LEU A 248 -51.55 -23.11 -18.10
N ALA A 249 -50.71 -22.93 -19.12
CA ALA A 249 -51.12 -22.89 -20.53
C ALA A 249 -50.69 -24.17 -21.29
N VAL A 250 -51.18 -25.34 -20.87
CA VAL A 250 -51.18 -26.59 -21.65
C VAL A 250 -52.51 -27.32 -21.46
#